data_AF-A0A953DUC2-F1
#
_entry.id   AF-A0A953DUC2-F1
#
_cell.length_a   1.000
_cell.length_b   1.000
_cell.length_c   1.000
_cell.angle_alpha   90.00
_cell.angle_beta   90.00
_cell.angle_gamma   90.00
#
_symmetry.space_group_name_H-M   'P 1'
#
loop_
_entity.id
_entity.type
_entity.pdbx_description
1 polymer ?
#
loop_
_entity_poly.entity_id
_entity_poly.type
_entity_poly.pdbx_seq_one_letter_code
_entity_poly.pdbx_strand_id
1 'polypeptide(L)'
;MVPPPATLEAAGFAAAINAALGASGGSASESGGVVTIDGGGYGVVVSGGVVDPGGGAPTTSVSDFLHLNDFFVGDNAADQAAVIAVRSDIVDNPNLLSRGMLRQDGSGSHYVSVGDGEIARRMADTMAAPSVFAAAGDLPQMQRSFSNYGAAIISTASSAAANLKARLDARQAMTDQLQLRASSLSGVNIDEEMANLVTLQNSYAASARLIATVSDMFDILISIGR
;
A
#
# COMPACT_ATOMS: atom_id res chain seq x y z
N MET A 1 -33.97 34.41 -15.22
CA MET A 1 -33.98 32.96 -15.53
C MET A 1 -33.15 32.79 -16.77
N VAL A 2 -31.93 32.27 -16.63
CA VAL A 2 -31.06 31.94 -17.76
C VAL A 2 -31.75 30.78 -18.50
N PRO A 3 -31.92 30.85 -19.84
CA PRO A 3 -32.50 29.74 -20.58
C PRO A 3 -31.68 28.46 -20.30
N PRO A 4 -32.32 27.29 -20.18
CA PRO A 4 -31.59 26.04 -20.05
C PRO A 4 -30.60 25.95 -21.22
N PRO A 5 -29.35 25.50 -21.00
CA PRO A 5 -28.41 25.31 -22.08
C PRO A 5 -29.06 24.41 -23.13
N ALA A 6 -28.97 24.81 -24.40
CA ALA A 6 -29.46 23.99 -25.50
C ALA A 6 -28.91 22.57 -25.30
N THR A 7 -29.79 21.57 -25.38
CA THR A 7 -29.40 20.17 -25.31
C THR A 7 -28.29 19.96 -26.35
N LEU A 8 -27.08 19.67 -25.88
CA LEU A 8 -25.93 19.36 -26.73
C LEU A 8 -26.23 18.01 -27.41
N GLU A 9 -26.99 18.03 -28.50
CA GLU A 9 -27.14 16.87 -29.36
C GLU A 9 -25.80 16.62 -30.05
N ALA A 10 -25.32 15.37 -30.02
CA ALA A 10 -24.02 15.00 -30.58
C ALA A 10 -23.89 15.39 -32.07
N ALA A 11 -25.01 15.36 -32.82
CA ALA A 11 -25.09 15.87 -34.19
C ALA A 11 -24.81 17.38 -34.31
N GLY A 12 -25.30 18.17 -33.35
CA GLY A 12 -25.02 19.62 -33.27
C GLY A 12 -23.56 19.90 -32.93
N PHE A 13 -22.93 19.06 -32.10
CA PHE A 13 -21.51 19.17 -31.78
C PHE A 13 -20.61 18.82 -32.97
N ALA A 14 -20.89 17.73 -33.70
CA ALA A 14 -20.16 17.39 -34.92
C ALA A 14 -20.31 18.49 -36.00
N ALA A 15 -21.50 19.08 -36.14
CA ALA A 15 -21.71 20.22 -37.04
C ALA A 15 -20.88 21.45 -36.63
N ALA A 16 -20.78 21.74 -35.33
CA ALA A 16 -19.95 22.83 -34.83
C ALA A 16 -18.46 22.59 -35.09
N ILE A 17 -17.98 21.35 -34.93
CA ILE A 17 -16.61 20.97 -35.28
C ILE A 17 -16.35 21.15 -36.78
N ASN A 18 -17.26 20.68 -37.65
CA ASN A 18 -17.13 20.86 -39.10
C ASN A 18 -17.08 22.35 -39.50
N ALA A 19 -17.92 23.18 -38.88
CA ALA A 19 -17.91 24.62 -39.10
C ALA A 19 -16.58 25.26 -38.67
N ALA A 20 -15.98 24.80 -37.56
CA ALA A 20 -14.69 25.27 -37.08
C ALA A 20 -13.50 24.74 -37.91
N LEU A 21 -13.59 23.53 -38.46
CA LEU A 21 -12.57 22.93 -39.33
C LEU A 21 -12.45 23.65 -40.68
N GLY A 22 -13.53 24.26 -41.17
CA GLY A 22 -13.52 25.11 -42.37
C GLY A 22 -12.93 24.41 -43.60
N ALA A 23 -12.00 25.08 -44.30
CA ALA A 23 -11.32 24.56 -45.49
C ALA A 23 -10.07 23.71 -45.18
N SER A 24 -9.82 23.38 -43.91
CA SER A 24 -8.57 22.74 -43.46
C SER A 24 -8.46 21.24 -43.81
N GLY A 25 -9.46 20.68 -44.49
CA GLY A 25 -9.45 19.33 -45.04
C GLY A 25 -9.84 18.20 -44.06
N GLY A 26 -10.20 18.53 -42.82
CA GLY A 26 -10.75 17.57 -41.85
C GLY A 26 -12.29 17.53 -41.87
N SER A 27 -12.87 16.49 -41.28
CA SER A 27 -14.32 16.34 -41.09
C SER A 27 -14.66 15.71 -39.74
N ALA A 28 -15.84 15.99 -39.23
CA ALA A 28 -16.43 15.35 -38.07
C ALA A 28 -17.75 14.70 -38.46
N SER A 29 -18.01 13.49 -37.96
CA SER A 29 -19.28 12.79 -38.15
C SER A 29 -19.79 12.30 -36.81
N GLU A 30 -21.11 12.20 -36.69
CA GLU A 30 -21.76 11.60 -35.52
C GLU A 30 -22.57 10.39 -35.96
N SER A 31 -22.40 9.29 -35.24
CA SER A 31 -23.19 8.08 -35.44
C SER A 31 -23.32 7.35 -34.11
N GLY A 32 -24.56 7.11 -33.68
CA GLY A 32 -24.85 6.33 -32.47
C GLY A 32 -24.37 7.00 -31.18
N GLY A 33 -24.32 8.33 -31.12
CA GLY A 33 -23.81 9.11 -29.99
C GLY A 33 -22.28 9.24 -29.94
N VAL A 34 -21.58 8.71 -30.95
CA VAL A 34 -20.12 8.79 -31.06
C VAL A 34 -19.75 9.84 -32.10
N VAL A 35 -18.94 10.81 -31.69
CA VAL A 35 -18.40 11.84 -32.58
C VAL A 35 -17.01 11.40 -33.04
N THR A 36 -16.86 11.16 -34.34
CA THR A 36 -15.59 10.78 -34.97
C THR A 36 -15.03 11.99 -35.71
N ILE A 37 -13.77 12.35 -35.45
CA ILE A 37 -13.07 13.44 -36.12
C ILE A 37 -11.95 12.83 -36.98
N ASP A 38 -11.99 13.12 -38.28
CA ASP A 38 -10.96 12.79 -39.25
C ASP A 38 -10.19 14.08 -39.61
N GLY A 39 -8.87 14.08 -39.39
CA GLY A 39 -8.00 15.19 -39.76
C GLY A 39 -7.64 15.24 -41.25
N GLY A 40 -8.10 14.26 -42.04
CA GLY A 40 -7.76 14.11 -43.45
C GLY A 40 -6.28 13.77 -43.63
N GLY A 41 -5.53 14.65 -44.31
CA GLY A 41 -4.07 14.53 -44.45
C GLY A 41 -3.28 15.03 -43.23
N TYR A 42 -3.95 15.58 -42.22
CA TYR A 42 -3.36 16.17 -41.03
C TYR A 42 -3.69 15.36 -39.76
N GLY A 43 -2.90 15.55 -38.70
CA GLY A 43 -3.21 14.99 -37.38
C GLY A 43 -4.22 15.86 -36.62
N VAL A 44 -5.06 15.22 -35.80
CA VAL A 44 -5.98 15.92 -34.89
C VAL A 44 -5.26 16.14 -33.55
N VAL A 45 -5.26 17.39 -33.08
CA VAL A 45 -4.73 17.74 -31.75
C VAL A 45 -5.81 18.43 -30.96
N VAL A 46 -6.12 17.89 -29.78
CA VAL A 46 -6.96 18.55 -28.78
C VAL A 46 -6.01 19.30 -27.86
N SER A 47 -6.03 20.63 -27.94
CA SER A 47 -5.16 21.50 -27.14
C SER A 47 -5.98 22.56 -26.42
N GLY A 48 -5.78 22.65 -25.10
CA GLY A 48 -6.43 23.66 -24.26
C GLY A 48 -7.86 23.32 -23.86
N GLY A 49 -8.55 24.34 -23.33
CA GLY A 49 -9.87 24.23 -22.71
C GLY A 49 -9.76 23.90 -21.22
N VAL A 50 -10.53 24.64 -20.40
CA VAL A 50 -10.70 24.39 -18.97
C VAL A 50 -12.13 23.92 -18.79
N VAL A 51 -12.30 22.73 -18.25
CA VAL A 51 -13.61 22.20 -17.85
C VAL A 51 -13.70 22.32 -16.35
N ASP A 52 -14.78 22.95 -15.89
CA ASP A 52 -15.21 22.85 -14.49
C ASP A 52 -16.14 21.63 -14.40
N PRO A 53 -15.68 20.50 -13.83
CA PRO A 53 -16.54 19.32 -13.67
C PRO A 53 -17.70 19.54 -12.69
N GLY A 54 -17.73 20.66 -11.97
CA GLY A 54 -18.70 20.96 -10.93
C GLY A 54 -18.42 20.20 -9.63
N GLY A 55 -19.23 20.46 -8.60
CA GLY A 55 -19.14 19.72 -7.33
C GLY A 55 -17.90 20.01 -6.47
N GLY A 56 -17.13 21.06 -6.79
CA GLY A 56 -15.91 21.43 -6.05
C GLY A 56 -14.66 20.66 -6.45
N ALA A 57 -14.72 19.85 -7.52
CA ALA A 57 -13.55 19.21 -8.09
C ALA A 57 -12.63 20.24 -8.79
N PRO A 58 -11.31 19.99 -8.84
CA PRO A 58 -10.39 20.87 -9.54
C PRO A 58 -10.73 20.94 -11.03
N THR A 59 -10.49 22.11 -11.64
CA THR A 59 -10.67 22.28 -13.08
C THR A 59 -9.69 21.40 -13.85
N THR A 60 -10.16 20.80 -14.94
CA THR A 60 -9.37 19.86 -15.76
C THR A 60 -9.29 20.34 -17.21
N SER A 61 -8.42 19.71 -18.00
CA SER A 61 -8.42 19.93 -19.45
C SER A 61 -9.57 19.16 -20.11
N VAL A 62 -9.98 19.58 -21.30
CA VAL A 62 -11.02 18.86 -22.08
C VAL A 62 -10.63 17.40 -22.32
N SER A 63 -9.35 17.13 -22.59
CA SER A 63 -8.85 15.77 -22.80
C SER A 63 -8.98 14.91 -21.56
N ASP A 64 -8.61 15.46 -20.39
CA ASP A 64 -8.69 14.76 -19.10
C ASP A 64 -10.16 14.55 -18.67
N PHE A 65 -11.02 15.55 -18.85
CA PHE A 65 -12.45 15.43 -18.53
C PHE A 65 -13.18 14.37 -19.38
N LEU A 66 -12.81 14.26 -20.65
CA LEU A 66 -13.40 13.29 -21.59
C LEU A 66 -12.60 11.99 -21.68
N HIS A 67 -11.56 11.82 -20.86
CA HIS A 67 -10.65 10.66 -20.89
C HIS A 67 -10.05 10.39 -22.28
N LEU A 68 -9.82 11.45 -23.06
CA LEU A 68 -9.25 11.39 -24.41
C LEU A 68 -7.75 11.18 -24.34
N ASN A 69 -7.29 10.06 -24.89
CA ASN A 69 -5.89 9.69 -24.94
C ASN A 69 -5.22 9.56 -23.56
N ASP A 70 -5.97 9.10 -22.55
CA ASP A 70 -5.43 8.78 -21.23
C ASP A 70 -4.34 7.71 -21.30
N PHE A 71 -3.15 8.02 -20.81
CA PHE A 71 -2.04 7.05 -20.77
C PHE A 71 -2.32 5.95 -19.74
N PHE A 72 -2.84 6.34 -18.58
CA PHE A 72 -3.28 5.44 -17.52
C PHE A 72 -4.80 5.32 -17.55
N VAL A 73 -5.29 4.09 -17.58
CA VAL A 73 -6.72 3.75 -17.52
C VAL A 73 -7.00 2.97 -16.23
N GLY A 74 -8.18 3.14 -15.65
CA GLY A 74 -8.61 2.39 -14.47
C GLY A 74 -10.13 2.28 -14.42
N ASP A 75 -10.65 1.21 -13.81
CA ASP A 75 -12.08 1.06 -13.56
C ASP A 75 -12.49 1.91 -12.35
N ASN A 76 -13.66 2.54 -12.40
CA ASN A 76 -14.14 3.55 -11.45
C ASN A 76 -14.52 2.99 -10.06
N ALA A 77 -14.09 1.78 -9.73
CA ALA A 77 -14.44 1.09 -8.49
C ALA A 77 -13.37 1.30 -7.40
N ALA A 78 -13.52 2.38 -6.63
CA ALA A 78 -13.13 2.58 -5.21
C ALA A 78 -11.75 2.11 -4.65
N ASP A 79 -10.82 1.57 -5.43
CA ASP A 79 -9.47 1.18 -5.00
C ASP A 79 -8.46 1.42 -6.15
N GLN A 80 -8.30 2.70 -6.48
CA GLN A 80 -7.69 3.18 -7.72
C GLN A 80 -6.25 2.68 -7.94
N ALA A 81 -5.49 2.29 -6.92
CA ALA A 81 -4.13 1.78 -7.12
C ALA A 81 -4.08 0.36 -7.74
N ALA A 82 -5.07 -0.49 -7.50
CA ALA A 82 -5.05 -1.89 -7.96
C ALA A 82 -5.46 -2.04 -9.43
N VAL A 83 -6.20 -1.07 -9.95
CA VAL A 83 -6.84 -1.10 -11.28
C VAL A 83 -6.21 -0.15 -12.29
N ILE A 84 -5.23 0.68 -11.88
CA ILE A 84 -4.47 1.51 -12.82
C ILE A 84 -3.63 0.60 -13.73
N ALA A 85 -3.85 0.73 -15.03
CA ALA A 85 -3.08 0.08 -16.08
C ALA A 85 -2.68 1.10 -17.15
N VAL A 86 -1.63 0.78 -17.92
CA VAL A 86 -1.37 1.51 -19.18
C VAL A 86 -2.37 1.02 -20.22
N ARG A 87 -2.84 1.90 -21.09
CA ARG A 87 -3.77 1.55 -22.17
C ARG A 87 -3.22 0.37 -23.00
N SER A 88 -4.05 -0.63 -23.26
CA SER A 88 -3.61 -1.92 -23.84
C SER A 88 -3.07 -1.79 -25.26
N ASP A 89 -3.60 -0.86 -26.05
CA ASP A 89 -3.09 -0.53 -27.39
C ASP A 89 -1.64 0.01 -27.36
N ILE A 90 -1.29 0.84 -26.37
CA ILE A 90 0.07 1.35 -26.16
C ILE A 90 0.99 0.23 -25.67
N VAL A 91 0.48 -0.69 -24.85
CA VAL A 91 1.23 -1.88 -24.41
C VAL A 91 1.54 -2.79 -25.60
N ASP A 92 0.55 -3.05 -26.46
CA ASP A 92 0.68 -3.89 -27.64
C ASP A 92 1.55 -3.23 -28.72
N ASN A 93 1.48 -1.90 -28.85
CA ASN A 93 2.28 -1.12 -29.78
C ASN A 93 2.75 0.21 -29.17
N PRO A 94 3.97 0.26 -28.59
CA PRO A 94 4.52 1.47 -28.00
C PRO A 94 4.69 2.65 -28.97
N ASN A 95 4.63 2.43 -30.29
CA ASN A 95 4.67 3.51 -31.28
C ASN A 95 3.38 4.36 -31.31
N LEU A 96 2.30 3.89 -30.68
CA LEU A 96 1.07 4.66 -30.53
C LEU A 96 1.19 5.75 -29.45
N LEU A 97 2.24 5.73 -28.64
CA LEU A 97 2.51 6.82 -27.70
C LEU A 97 2.87 8.10 -28.48
N SER A 98 2.10 9.15 -28.23
CA SER A 98 2.37 10.46 -28.82
C SER A 98 3.63 11.08 -28.22
N ARG A 99 4.63 11.38 -29.05
CA ARG A 99 5.97 11.85 -28.61
C ARG A 99 6.27 13.30 -28.95
N GLY A 100 5.72 13.78 -30.06
CA GLY A 100 5.97 15.12 -30.58
C GLY A 100 4.92 16.12 -30.09
N MET A 101 5.35 17.34 -29.80
CA MET A 101 4.45 18.42 -29.39
C MET A 101 4.08 19.30 -30.58
N LEU A 102 2.80 19.65 -30.71
CA LEU A 102 2.37 20.64 -31.69
C LEU A 102 2.96 22.01 -31.32
N ARG A 103 3.69 22.62 -32.25
CA ARG A 103 4.22 23.97 -32.12
C ARG A 103 3.62 24.86 -33.18
N GLN A 104 3.60 26.15 -32.89
CA GLN A 104 3.22 27.17 -33.85
C GLN A 104 4.46 28.00 -34.17
N ASP A 105 4.71 28.25 -35.45
CA ASP A 105 5.75 29.17 -35.87
C ASP A 105 5.28 30.63 -35.75
N GLY A 106 6.17 31.59 -36.00
CA GLY A 106 5.84 33.01 -35.98
C GLY A 106 4.84 33.46 -37.07
N SER A 107 4.52 32.60 -38.03
CA SER A 107 3.53 32.84 -39.09
C SER A 107 2.13 32.31 -38.75
N GLY A 108 1.99 31.62 -37.61
CA GLY A 108 0.75 31.01 -37.19
C GLY A 108 0.55 29.57 -37.70
N SER A 109 1.51 29.01 -38.43
CA SER A 109 1.45 27.65 -38.97
C SER A 109 1.83 26.64 -37.88
N HIS A 110 1.04 25.57 -37.76
CA HIS A 110 1.30 24.52 -36.80
C HIS A 110 2.18 23.41 -37.40
N TYR A 111 3.14 22.92 -36.64
CA TYR A 111 4.04 21.86 -37.07
C TYR A 111 4.42 20.93 -35.90
N VAL A 112 4.80 19.71 -36.23
CA VAL A 112 5.45 18.76 -35.31
C VAL A 112 6.78 18.38 -35.96
N SER A 113 7.88 18.47 -35.21
CA SER A 113 9.19 18.10 -35.75
C SER A 113 9.34 16.58 -35.80
N VAL A 114 9.89 16.08 -36.91
CA VAL A 114 10.31 14.67 -36.99
C VAL A 114 11.39 14.41 -35.93
N GLY A 115 11.25 13.32 -35.18
CA GLY A 115 12.15 12.98 -34.09
C GLY A 115 11.93 13.75 -32.78
N ASP A 116 10.88 14.57 -32.69
CA ASP A 116 10.52 15.22 -31.44
C ASP A 116 10.14 14.18 -30.37
N GLY A 117 10.78 14.30 -29.20
CA GLY A 117 10.56 13.45 -28.03
C GLY A 117 10.19 14.25 -26.79
N GLU A 118 9.79 15.51 -26.96
CA GLU A 118 9.51 16.42 -25.85
C GLU A 118 8.41 15.91 -24.93
N ILE A 119 7.34 15.29 -25.44
CA ILE A 119 6.28 14.73 -24.59
C ILE A 119 6.83 13.64 -23.68
N ALA A 120 7.67 12.74 -24.20
CA ALA A 120 8.30 11.69 -23.41
C ALA A 120 9.23 12.27 -22.34
N ARG A 121 9.96 13.34 -22.67
CA ARG A 121 10.85 14.04 -21.74
C ARG A 121 10.06 14.73 -20.62
N ARG A 122 9.00 15.46 -20.98
CA ARG A 122 8.08 16.10 -20.02
C ARG A 122 7.36 15.09 -19.12
N MET A 123 7.05 13.90 -19.64
CA MET A 123 6.48 12.81 -18.85
C MET A 123 7.50 12.32 -17.81
N ALA A 124 8.75 12.09 -18.22
CA ALA A 124 9.83 11.72 -17.31
C ALA A 124 10.07 12.81 -16.24
N ASP A 125 10.07 14.08 -16.64
CA ASP A 125 10.22 15.22 -15.72
C ASP A 125 9.05 15.28 -14.73
N THR A 126 7.83 15.01 -15.17
CA THR A 126 6.64 14.97 -14.32
C THR A 126 6.68 13.81 -13.32
N MET A 127 7.19 12.64 -13.74
CA MET A 127 7.40 11.49 -12.84
C MET A 127 8.49 11.77 -11.78
N ALA A 128 9.49 12.58 -12.14
CA ALA A 128 10.56 13.01 -11.24
C ALA A 128 10.16 14.20 -10.35
N ALA A 129 9.20 15.01 -10.79
CA ALA A 129 8.75 16.19 -10.08
C ALA A 129 8.10 15.83 -8.74
N PRO A 130 8.33 16.62 -7.67
CA PRO A 130 7.65 16.41 -6.40
C PRO A 130 6.15 16.70 -6.51
N SER A 131 5.32 15.74 -6.15
CA SER A 131 3.87 15.90 -5.96
C SER A 131 3.53 15.90 -4.47
N VAL A 132 2.43 16.56 -4.12
CA VAL A 132 1.91 16.57 -2.74
C VAL A 132 1.04 15.33 -2.55
N PHE A 133 1.47 14.44 -1.67
CA PHE A 133 0.67 13.29 -1.25
C PHE A 133 -0.04 13.62 0.05
N ALA A 134 -1.35 13.40 0.09
CA ALA A 134 -2.13 13.50 1.32
C ALA A 134 -1.65 12.47 2.35
N ALA A 135 -1.96 12.71 3.63
CA ALA A 135 -1.69 11.74 4.68
C ALA A 135 -2.46 10.43 4.39
N ALA A 136 -1.79 9.29 4.51
CA ALA A 136 -2.36 7.98 4.21
C ALA A 136 -1.77 6.93 5.15
N GLY A 137 -2.63 6.25 5.92
CA GLY A 137 -2.19 5.33 6.98
C GLY A 137 -1.29 6.04 8.00
N ASP A 138 -0.11 5.47 8.24
CA ASP A 138 0.92 6.04 9.15
C ASP A 138 1.85 7.06 8.47
N LEU A 139 1.64 7.38 7.19
CA LEU A 139 2.44 8.37 6.47
C LEU A 139 1.79 9.76 6.58
N PRO A 140 2.50 10.78 7.11
CA PRO A 140 2.02 12.14 7.11
C PRO A 140 1.99 12.71 5.68
N GLN A 141 1.28 13.82 5.50
CA GLN A 141 1.32 14.58 4.26
C GLN A 141 2.79 14.94 3.92
N MET A 142 3.19 14.69 2.68
CA MET A 142 4.56 14.93 2.24
C MET A 142 4.62 15.30 0.77
N GLN A 143 5.59 16.13 0.42
CA GLN A 143 5.88 16.50 -0.95
C GLN A 143 7.14 15.77 -1.42
N ARG A 144 6.99 14.78 -2.31
CA ARG A 144 8.10 13.97 -2.84
C ARG A 144 7.80 13.52 -4.28
N SER A 145 8.81 13.05 -4.99
CA SER A 145 8.59 12.31 -6.25
C SER A 145 7.89 10.98 -5.97
N PHE A 146 7.26 10.39 -6.99
CA PHE A 146 6.62 9.07 -6.86
C PHE A 146 7.58 7.98 -6.37
N SER A 147 8.81 7.96 -6.86
CA SER A 147 9.85 7.00 -6.43
C SER A 147 10.20 7.15 -4.95
N ASN A 148 10.37 8.38 -4.48
CA ASN A 148 10.70 8.67 -3.09
C ASN A 148 9.51 8.46 -2.15
N TYR A 149 8.29 8.64 -2.63
CA TYR A 149 7.08 8.30 -1.89
C TYR A 149 6.94 6.77 -1.75
N GLY A 150 7.17 6.01 -2.83
CA GLY A 150 7.24 4.54 -2.77
C GLY A 150 8.29 4.04 -1.78
N ALA A 151 9.49 4.64 -1.77
CA ALA A 151 10.52 4.33 -0.79
C ALA A 151 10.09 4.66 0.65
N ALA A 152 9.32 5.74 0.86
CA ALA A 152 8.79 6.09 2.18
C ALA A 152 7.77 5.05 2.68
N ILE A 153 6.88 4.57 1.80
CA ILE A 153 5.94 3.48 2.12
C ILE A 153 6.70 2.24 2.61
N ILE A 154 7.70 1.80 1.84
CA ILE A 154 8.52 0.63 2.17
C ILE A 154 9.28 0.86 3.48
N SER A 155 9.83 2.06 3.69
CA SER A 155 10.58 2.42 4.89
C SER A 155 9.71 2.39 6.15
N THR A 156 8.50 2.94 6.09
CA THR A 156 7.53 2.91 7.20
C THR A 156 7.11 1.47 7.52
N ALA A 157 6.77 0.68 6.51
CA ALA A 157 6.41 -0.73 6.69
C ALA A 157 7.57 -1.54 7.30
N SER A 158 8.80 -1.32 6.82
CA SER A 158 10.01 -1.97 7.34
C SER A 158 10.29 -1.60 8.78
N SER A 159 10.13 -0.31 9.12
CA SER A 159 10.33 0.19 10.48
C SER A 159 9.28 -0.38 11.44
N ALA A 160 8.02 -0.48 11.01
CA ALA A 160 6.97 -1.12 11.79
C ALA A 160 7.26 -2.61 12.02
N ALA A 161 7.67 -3.34 10.98
CA ALA A 161 8.07 -4.75 11.09
C ALA A 161 9.25 -4.96 12.05
N ALA A 162 10.28 -4.11 11.96
CA ALA A 162 11.43 -4.16 12.87
C ALA A 162 11.04 -3.92 14.33
N ASN A 163 10.18 -2.93 14.58
CA ASN A 163 9.65 -2.65 15.93
C ASN A 163 8.83 -3.82 16.48
N LEU A 164 7.96 -4.42 15.66
CA LEU A 164 7.17 -5.59 16.05
C LEU A 164 8.07 -6.79 16.35
N LYS A 165 9.11 -7.02 15.54
CA LYS A 165 10.09 -8.08 15.78
C LYS A 165 10.83 -7.88 17.10
N ALA A 166 11.34 -6.67 17.37
CA ALA A 166 12.02 -6.37 18.64
C ALA A 166 11.09 -6.59 19.85
N ARG A 167 9.81 -6.21 19.73
CA ARG A 167 8.80 -6.45 20.76
C ARG A 167 8.50 -7.94 20.96
N LEU A 168 8.45 -8.71 19.88
CA LEU A 168 8.27 -10.16 19.94
C LEU A 168 9.46 -10.83 20.64
N ASP A 169 10.69 -10.48 20.24
CA ASP A 169 11.91 -11.02 20.83
C ASP A 169 11.99 -10.70 22.34
N ALA A 170 11.63 -9.48 22.75
CA ALA A 170 11.55 -9.09 24.16
C ALA A 170 10.48 -9.88 24.95
N ARG A 171 9.31 -10.13 24.35
CA ARG A 171 8.25 -10.95 24.97
C ARG A 171 8.64 -12.41 25.08
N GLN A 172 9.36 -12.95 24.11
CA GLN A 172 9.89 -14.31 24.17
C GLN A 172 10.90 -14.45 25.31
N ALA A 173 11.87 -13.53 25.39
CA ALA A 173 12.86 -13.53 26.48
C ALA A 173 12.21 -13.43 27.87
N MET A 174 11.17 -12.60 28.01
CA MET A 174 10.40 -12.50 29.25
C MET A 174 9.67 -13.81 29.57
N THR A 175 9.08 -14.47 28.57
CA THR A 175 8.39 -15.76 28.74
C THR A 175 9.37 -16.84 29.17
N ASP A 176 10.53 -16.94 28.51
CA ASP A 176 11.58 -17.89 28.85
C ASP A 176 12.10 -17.66 30.28
N GLN A 177 12.28 -16.40 30.68
CA GLN A 177 12.68 -16.04 32.04
C GLN A 177 11.61 -16.43 33.09
N LEU A 178 10.33 -16.22 32.77
CA LEU A 178 9.23 -16.65 33.65
C LEU A 178 9.16 -18.17 33.75
N GLN A 179 9.40 -18.89 32.66
CA GLN A 179 9.44 -20.35 32.65
C GLN A 179 10.61 -20.89 33.48
N LEU A 180 11.81 -20.29 33.36
CA LEU A 180 12.97 -20.63 34.20
C LEU A 180 12.71 -20.36 35.69
N ARG A 181 12.04 -19.25 36.02
CA ARG A 181 11.64 -18.98 37.41
C ARG A 181 10.62 -19.99 37.93
N ALA A 182 9.62 -20.32 37.10
CA ALA A 182 8.63 -21.33 37.45
C ALA A 182 9.29 -22.70 37.67
N SER A 183 10.24 -23.12 36.82
CA SER A 183 10.99 -24.37 37.00
C SER A 183 11.95 -24.33 38.18
N SER A 184 12.49 -23.16 38.56
CA SER A 184 13.32 -23.02 39.75
C SER A 184 12.51 -23.09 41.05
N LEU A 185 11.27 -22.58 41.05
CA LEU A 185 10.36 -22.64 42.21
C LEU A 185 9.68 -24.00 42.34
N SER A 186 9.27 -24.59 41.22
CA SER A 186 8.66 -25.91 41.16
C SER A 186 9.70 -27.04 41.08
N GLY A 187 10.98 -26.68 40.95
CA GLY A 187 12.09 -27.62 40.84
C GLY A 187 12.38 -28.22 42.20
N VAL A 188 12.03 -29.49 42.37
CA VAL A 188 12.43 -30.26 43.54
C VAL A 188 13.90 -30.62 43.37
N ASN A 189 14.76 -30.17 44.28
CA ASN A 189 16.16 -30.56 44.28
C ASN A 189 16.26 -31.99 44.83
N ILE A 190 16.39 -32.99 43.95
CA ILE A 190 16.39 -34.41 44.32
C ILE A 190 17.51 -34.72 45.32
N ASP A 191 18.64 -34.02 45.26
CA ASP A 191 19.73 -34.20 46.23
C ASP A 191 19.35 -33.70 47.63
N GLU A 192 18.58 -32.61 47.70
CA GLU A 192 18.07 -32.05 48.96
C GLU A 192 16.94 -32.91 49.54
N GLU A 193 16.01 -33.39 48.70
CA GLU A 193 14.99 -34.36 49.09
C GLU A 193 15.61 -35.70 49.49
N MET A 194 16.66 -36.19 48.82
CA MET A 194 17.37 -37.40 49.21
C MET A 194 18.10 -37.23 50.53
N ALA A 195 18.75 -36.09 50.77
CA ALA A 195 19.38 -35.79 52.06
C ALA A 195 18.33 -35.73 53.19
N ASN A 196 17.16 -35.14 52.93
CA ASN A 196 16.03 -35.15 53.85
C ASN A 196 15.50 -36.57 54.07
N LEU A 197 15.40 -37.38 53.02
CA LEU A 197 15.00 -38.78 53.10
C LEU A 197 15.95 -39.60 53.97
N VAL A 198 17.26 -39.45 53.79
CA VAL A 198 18.28 -40.12 54.60
C VAL A 198 18.19 -39.65 56.06
N THR A 199 17.94 -38.36 56.28
CA THR A 199 17.74 -37.82 57.64
C THR A 199 16.48 -38.41 58.29
N LEU A 200 15.38 -38.51 57.55
CA LEU A 200 14.15 -39.18 57.99
C LEU A 200 14.37 -40.67 58.27
N GLN A 201 15.12 -41.36 57.42
CA GLN A 201 15.45 -42.78 57.62
C GLN A 201 16.29 -42.98 58.88
N ASN A 202 17.29 -42.11 59.11
CA ASN A 202 18.12 -42.15 60.32
C ASN A 202 17.31 -41.83 61.58
N SER A 203 16.44 -40.82 61.54
CA SER A 203 15.58 -40.49 62.68
C SER A 203 14.58 -41.62 62.97
N TYR A 204 14.02 -42.25 61.95
CA TYR A 204 13.13 -43.41 62.09
C TYR A 204 13.86 -44.62 62.67
N ALA A 205 15.08 -44.92 62.20
CA ALA A 205 15.91 -45.98 62.76
C ALA A 205 16.30 -45.70 64.22
N ALA A 206 16.58 -44.44 64.56
CA ALA A 206 16.85 -44.03 65.94
C ALA A 206 15.59 -44.18 66.81
N SER A 207 14.41 -43.76 66.34
CA SER A 207 13.14 -43.98 67.02
C SER A 207 12.82 -45.46 67.23
N ALA A 208 13.08 -46.31 66.23
CA ALA A 208 12.90 -47.75 66.34
C ALA A 208 13.82 -48.37 67.40
N ARG A 209 15.09 -47.93 67.47
CA ARG A 209 16.01 -48.34 68.54
C ARG A 209 15.53 -47.89 69.91
N LEU A 210 15.06 -46.65 70.05
CA LEU A 210 14.50 -46.16 71.31
C LEU A 210 13.29 -46.99 71.76
N ILE A 211 12.39 -47.35 70.85
CA ILE A 211 11.24 -48.22 71.14
C ILE A 211 11.72 -49.61 71.57
N ALA A 212 12.73 -50.18 70.90
CA ALA A 212 13.31 -51.46 71.29
C ALA A 212 13.91 -51.39 72.70
N THR A 213 14.70 -50.36 73.01
CA THR A 213 15.26 -50.17 74.36
C THR A 213 14.17 -50.01 75.42
N VAL A 214 13.09 -49.28 75.11
CA VAL A 214 11.95 -49.14 76.01
C VAL A 214 11.23 -50.48 76.21
N SER A 215 11.07 -51.29 75.16
CA SER A 215 10.51 -52.64 75.24
C SER A 215 11.37 -53.53 76.14
N ASP A 216 12.70 -53.53 75.95
CA ASP A 216 13.64 -54.29 76.76
C ASP A 216 13.57 -53.86 78.24
N MET A 217 13.45 -52.56 78.51
CA MET A 217 13.25 -52.04 79.87
C MET A 217 11.92 -52.49 80.48
N PHE A 218 10.82 -52.51 79.70
CA PHE A 218 9.53 -53.04 80.14
C PHE A 218 9.59 -54.53 80.44
N ASP A 219 10.25 -55.33 79.60
CA ASP A 219 10.41 -56.77 79.79
C ASP A 219 11.23 -57.07 81.06
N ILE A 220 12.31 -56.32 81.32
CA ILE A 220 13.07 -56.43 82.57
C ILE A 220 12.19 -56.12 83.77
N LEU A 221 11.42 -55.02 83.74
CA LEU A 221 10.51 -54.65 84.84
C LEU A 221 9.47 -55.74 85.11
N ILE A 222 8.88 -56.34 84.08
CA ILE A 222 7.92 -57.44 84.21
C ILE A 222 8.60 -58.71 84.75
N SER A 223 9.84 -58.99 84.36
CA SER A 223 10.59 -60.17 84.81
C SER A 223 11.00 -60.13 86.29
N ILE A 224 11.26 -58.94 86.85
CA ILE A 224 11.59 -58.73 88.27
C ILE A 224 10.32 -58.71 89.14
N GLY A 225 9.16 -58.38 88.56
CA GLY A 225 7.86 -58.33 89.24
C GLY A 225 7.14 -59.67 89.42
N ARG A 226 7.81 -60.80 89.16
CA ARG A 226 7.31 -62.17 89.39
C ARG A 226 8.16 -62.89 90.41
#